data_AF-A0A955ZBU3-F1
#
_entry.id   AF-A0A955ZBU3-F1
#
_cell.length_a   1.000
_cell.length_b   1.000
_cell.length_c   1.000
_cell.angle_alpha   90.00
_cell.angle_beta   90.00
_cell.angle_gamma   90.00
#
_symmetry.space_group_name_H-M   'P 1'
#
loop_
_entity.id
_entity.type
_entity.pdbx_description
1 polymer ?
#
loop_
_entity_poly.entity_id
_entity_poly.type
_entity_poly.pdbx_seq_one_letter_code
_entity_poly.pdbx_strand_id
1 'polypeptide(L)'
;MSSFDRGALWDEPRGYDGPPLVDALGHASEVDAFDADAAGLAPSAPSLPLPSLEDVFNEHADHVGNSLRRLGVRDADVPDLVQEVFVVVHRILPDYDPERPMWPWLFGIVYRTAAAYRRKAYREVLDDGSVAGERHDSSQNLDEAMRRADERRLVLEALQHVELGRRAVFVMSEIDGVAIPEVAAALGIGLNTAYSRLRLAREEFRAAVVRITKTQSHTAMVAATNGGAR
;
A
#
# COMPACT_ATOMS: atom_id res chain seq x y z
N MET A 1 33.74 44.01 3.46
CA MET A 1 32.71 43.67 2.45
C MET A 1 32.33 42.22 2.67
N SER A 2 31.60 41.99 3.77
CA SER A 2 30.19 41.54 3.82
C SER A 2 30.08 40.05 3.50
N SER A 3 30.14 39.14 4.48
CA SER A 3 29.14 38.91 5.56
C SER A 3 27.73 38.78 4.99
N PHE A 4 27.23 37.55 4.93
CA PHE A 4 25.79 37.31 4.84
C PHE A 4 25.39 36.24 5.85
N ASP A 5 24.45 36.68 6.67
CA ASP A 5 23.99 36.14 7.94
C ASP A 5 23.10 34.91 7.75
N ARG A 6 23.21 33.97 8.69
CA ARG A 6 22.29 32.84 8.85
C ARG A 6 21.30 33.22 9.94
N GLY A 7 20.08 33.59 9.54
CA GLY A 7 19.01 34.02 10.46
C GLY A 7 17.65 33.48 10.07
N ALA A 8 17.16 32.57 10.91
CA ALA A 8 15.77 32.25 11.27
C ALA A 8 14.62 32.92 10.49
N LEU A 9 13.81 32.11 9.80
CA LEU A 9 12.37 32.37 9.60
C LEU A 9 11.62 31.12 9.07
N TRP A 10 11.46 30.08 9.90
CA TRP A 10 10.36 29.12 9.72
C TRP A 10 9.84 28.77 11.11
N ASP A 11 8.76 29.45 11.46
CA ASP A 11 7.95 29.23 12.65
C ASP A 11 7.28 27.84 12.52
N GLU A 12 7.51 26.97 13.49
CA GLU A 12 6.95 25.61 13.56
C GLU A 12 5.44 25.65 13.83
N PRO A 13 4.65 24.75 13.23
CA PRO A 13 3.45 24.27 13.88
C PRO A 13 3.62 22.80 14.27
N ARG A 14 3.82 22.60 15.58
CA ARG A 14 3.46 21.44 16.42
C ARG A 14 3.70 20.06 15.81
N GLY A 15 4.84 19.50 16.18
CA GLY A 15 5.25 18.13 15.92
C GLY A 15 4.29 17.09 16.49
N TYR A 16 4.07 16.07 15.68
CA TYR A 16 3.62 14.74 16.05
C TYR A 16 4.58 14.16 17.11
N ASP A 17 4.11 14.03 18.35
CA ASP A 17 4.83 13.40 19.48
C ASP A 17 4.26 12.00 19.75
N GLY A 18 4.27 11.16 18.70
CA GLY A 18 3.98 9.73 18.80
C GLY A 18 5.28 8.94 18.70
N PRO A 19 5.45 7.82 19.43
CA PRO A 19 6.70 7.09 19.45
C PRO A 19 7.08 6.64 18.03
N PRO A 20 8.39 6.65 17.69
CA PRO A 20 8.84 6.11 16.42
C PRO A 20 8.54 4.61 16.41
N LEU A 21 7.88 4.14 15.34
CA LEU A 21 7.46 2.75 15.10
C LEU A 21 8.64 1.78 14.87
N VAL A 22 9.80 2.03 15.49
CA VAL A 22 11.07 1.35 15.19
C VAL A 22 11.61 0.42 16.29
N ASP A 23 11.08 0.43 17.52
CA ASP A 23 11.76 -0.28 18.63
C ASP A 23 11.04 -1.52 19.22
N ALA A 24 10.22 -2.22 18.43
CA ALA A 24 9.64 -3.51 18.85
C ALA A 24 10.51 -4.75 18.53
N LEU A 25 11.82 -4.57 18.28
CA LEU A 25 12.80 -5.66 18.21
C LEU A 25 14.05 -5.33 19.05
N GLY A 26 13.87 -5.33 20.37
CA GLY A 26 14.91 -5.53 21.38
C GLY A 26 15.97 -4.42 21.52
N HIS A 27 15.95 -3.72 22.65
CA HIS A 27 16.94 -3.81 23.73
C HIS A 27 16.45 -2.93 24.90
N ALA A 28 16.42 -3.49 26.10
CA ALA A 28 16.10 -2.78 27.34
C ALA A 28 17.30 -1.97 27.84
N SER A 29 17.07 -0.74 28.34
CA SER A 29 17.74 -0.16 29.52
C SER A 29 17.22 1.28 29.83
N GLU A 30 16.69 1.45 31.04
CA GLU A 30 16.72 2.63 31.96
C GLU A 30 16.34 4.03 31.41
N VAL A 31 15.12 4.53 31.64
CA VAL A 31 14.62 5.35 32.78
C VAL A 31 15.49 6.55 33.19
N ASP A 32 14.97 7.76 32.95
CA ASP A 32 15.03 8.84 33.94
C ASP A 32 13.75 9.68 33.88
N ALA A 33 13.21 9.93 35.08
CA ALA A 33 11.91 10.53 35.35
C ALA A 33 11.91 12.04 35.10
N PHE A 34 10.78 12.57 34.60
CA PHE A 34 10.50 14.00 34.65
C PHE A 34 9.09 14.22 35.23
N ASP A 35 9.06 14.74 36.46
CA ASP A 35 7.88 15.24 37.15
C ASP A 35 7.24 16.39 36.37
N ALA A 36 5.93 16.31 36.15
CA ALA A 36 5.10 17.45 35.76
C ALA A 36 3.77 17.37 36.50
N ASP A 37 3.70 18.14 37.58
CA ASP A 37 2.50 18.39 38.37
C ASP A 37 1.56 19.39 37.66
N ALA A 38 0.28 19.11 37.78
CA ALA A 38 -0.91 19.97 37.66
C ALA A 38 -1.13 20.86 36.41
N ALA A 39 -2.03 20.38 35.52
CA ALA A 39 -3.01 21.24 34.87
C ALA A 39 -4.32 20.50 34.54
N GLY A 40 -5.38 20.81 35.30
CA GLY A 40 -6.80 20.74 34.88
C GLY A 40 -7.27 19.47 34.18
N LEU A 41 -7.69 18.46 34.96
CA LEU A 41 -8.44 17.31 34.46
C LEU A 41 -9.82 17.77 33.96
N ALA A 42 -9.90 18.14 32.68
CA ALA A 42 -11.16 18.10 31.95
C ALA A 42 -11.70 16.66 32.01
N PRO A 43 -13.02 16.45 32.15
CA PRO A 43 -13.57 15.10 32.12
C PRO A 43 -13.16 14.45 30.80
N SER A 44 -12.37 13.38 30.91
CA SER A 44 -11.94 12.53 29.81
C SER A 44 -13.17 12.19 28.96
N ALA A 45 -13.22 12.73 27.74
CA ALA A 45 -14.23 12.33 26.78
C ALA A 45 -14.15 10.80 26.64
N PRO A 46 -15.29 10.09 26.54
CA PRO A 46 -15.25 8.65 26.38
C PRO A 46 -14.45 8.31 25.13
N SER A 47 -13.31 7.63 25.30
CA SER A 47 -12.55 7.09 24.19
C SER A 47 -13.44 6.11 23.42
N LEU A 48 -13.37 6.17 22.09
CA LEU A 48 -14.11 5.22 21.25
C LEU A 48 -13.69 3.79 21.63
N PRO A 49 -14.63 2.83 21.70
CA PRO A 49 -14.29 1.46 22.01
C PRO A 49 -13.39 0.87 20.92
N LEU A 50 -12.39 0.09 21.33
CA LEU A 50 -11.55 -0.66 20.39
C LEU A 50 -12.41 -1.70 19.65
N PRO A 51 -12.29 -1.81 18.31
CA PRO A 51 -12.99 -2.85 17.57
C PRO A 51 -12.43 -4.23 17.91
N SER A 52 -13.26 -5.27 17.84
CA SER A 52 -12.77 -6.64 17.98
C SER A 52 -12.02 -7.08 16.73
N LEU A 53 -11.12 -8.07 16.86
CA LEU A 53 -10.46 -8.65 15.68
C LEU A 53 -11.48 -9.19 14.66
N GLU A 54 -12.57 -9.78 15.14
CA GLU A 54 -13.63 -10.33 14.30
C GLU A 54 -14.31 -9.24 13.47
N ASP A 55 -14.60 -8.08 14.07
CA ASP A 55 -15.17 -6.93 13.36
C ASP A 55 -14.23 -6.44 12.27
N VAL A 56 -12.95 -6.22 12.62
CA VAL A 56 -11.93 -5.76 11.67
C VAL A 56 -11.73 -6.76 10.52
N PHE A 57 -11.77 -8.06 10.83
CA PHE A 57 -11.66 -9.11 9.83
C PHE A 57 -12.85 -9.12 8.88
N ASN A 58 -14.06 -9.17 9.41
CA ASN A 58 -15.28 -9.23 8.62
C ASN A 58 -15.46 -7.99 7.74
N GLU A 59 -15.05 -6.81 8.22
CA GLU A 59 -15.14 -5.57 7.46
C GLU A 59 -14.05 -5.46 6.37
N HIS A 60 -12.83 -5.93 6.63
CA HIS A 60 -11.68 -5.59 5.78
C HIS A 60 -11.01 -6.74 5.03
N ALA A 61 -11.35 -8.01 5.29
CA ALA A 61 -10.64 -9.15 4.69
C ALA A 61 -10.60 -9.11 3.16
N ASP A 62 -11.73 -8.79 2.52
CA ASP A 62 -11.81 -8.65 1.06
C ASP A 62 -10.97 -7.47 0.54
N HIS A 63 -10.97 -6.35 1.27
CA HIS A 63 -10.19 -5.17 0.89
C HIS A 63 -8.68 -5.44 1.03
N VAL A 64 -8.26 -6.12 2.10
CA VAL A 64 -6.89 -6.61 2.30
C VAL A 64 -6.47 -7.50 1.13
N GLY A 65 -7.28 -8.51 0.78
CA GLY A 65 -6.99 -9.42 -0.32
C GLY A 65 -6.86 -8.70 -1.67
N ASN A 66 -7.78 -7.77 -1.96
CA ASN A 66 -7.73 -6.96 -3.18
C ASN A 66 -6.49 -6.06 -3.22
N SER A 67 -6.10 -5.48 -2.08
CA SER A 67 -4.91 -4.63 -1.97
C SER A 67 -3.61 -5.43 -2.14
N LEU A 68 -3.53 -6.66 -1.61
CA LEU A 68 -2.41 -7.57 -1.86
C LEU A 68 -2.25 -7.87 -3.36
N ARG A 69 -3.35 -8.18 -4.07
CA ARG A 69 -3.32 -8.38 -5.53
C ARG A 69 -2.84 -7.13 -6.27
N ARG A 70 -3.37 -5.95 -5.91
CA ARG A 70 -2.94 -4.67 -6.48
C ARG A 70 -1.45 -4.39 -6.22
N LEU A 71 -0.90 -4.84 -5.09
CA LEU A 71 0.52 -4.71 -4.76
C LEU A 71 1.40 -5.78 -5.43
N GLY A 72 0.82 -6.70 -6.20
CA GLY A 72 1.54 -7.69 -7.01
C GLY A 72 1.81 -9.01 -6.28
N VAL A 73 1.00 -9.35 -5.28
CA VAL A 73 0.95 -10.71 -4.73
C VAL A 73 0.23 -11.62 -5.73
N ARG A 74 0.73 -12.85 -5.92
CA ARG A 74 0.10 -13.83 -6.82
C ARG A 74 -1.18 -14.35 -6.20
N ASP A 75 -2.16 -14.63 -7.05
CA ASP A 75 -3.50 -15.02 -6.61
C ASP A 75 -3.54 -16.24 -5.68
N ALA A 76 -2.63 -17.19 -5.88
CA ALA A 76 -2.49 -18.39 -5.05
C ALA A 76 -1.97 -18.10 -3.64
N ASP A 77 -1.15 -17.07 -3.45
CA ASP A 77 -0.53 -16.73 -2.17
C ASP A 77 -1.38 -15.75 -1.34
N VAL A 78 -2.39 -15.12 -1.97
CA VAL A 78 -3.23 -14.10 -1.31
C VAL A 78 -3.91 -14.62 -0.02
N PRO A 79 -4.56 -15.79 0.01
CA PRO A 79 -5.23 -16.26 1.23
C PRO A 79 -4.28 -16.37 2.43
N ASP A 80 -3.08 -16.90 2.20
CA ASP A 80 -2.05 -17.06 3.24
C ASP A 80 -1.53 -15.70 3.73
N LEU A 81 -1.31 -14.75 2.80
CA LEU A 81 -0.86 -13.40 3.14
C LEU A 81 -1.96 -12.57 3.84
N VAL A 82 -3.24 -12.79 3.52
CA VAL A 82 -4.37 -12.22 4.28
C VAL A 82 -4.30 -12.72 5.72
N GLN A 83 -4.14 -14.02 5.93
CA GLN A 83 -4.00 -14.60 7.26
C GLN A 83 -2.80 -13.99 8.01
N GLU A 84 -1.64 -13.87 7.35
CA GLU A 84 -0.45 -13.24 7.94
C GLU A 84 -0.72 -11.79 8.37
N VAL A 85 -1.40 -11.00 7.54
CA VAL A 85 -1.81 -9.63 7.89
C VAL A 85 -2.65 -9.64 9.16
N PHE A 86 -3.68 -10.49 9.24
CA PHE A 86 -4.57 -10.50 10.41
C PHE A 86 -3.93 -11.09 11.68
N VAL A 87 -2.93 -11.96 11.56
CA VAL A 87 -2.09 -12.37 12.69
C VAL A 87 -1.30 -11.18 13.24
N VAL A 88 -0.77 -10.32 12.36
CA VAL A 88 -0.11 -9.08 12.79
C VAL A 88 -1.13 -8.14 13.42
N VAL A 89 -2.29 -7.92 12.79
CA VAL A 89 -3.37 -7.07 13.32
C VAL A 89 -3.73 -7.50 14.73
N HIS A 90 -4.04 -8.78 14.96
CA HIS A 90 -4.39 -9.29 16.30
C HIS A 90 -3.36 -8.91 17.37
N ARG A 91 -2.06 -8.94 17.03
CA ARG A 91 -0.99 -8.61 17.96
C ARG A 91 -0.90 -7.12 18.30
N ILE A 92 -1.21 -6.23 17.36
CA ILE A 92 -1.02 -4.77 17.51
C ILE A 92 -2.33 -3.99 17.61
N LEU A 93 -3.48 -4.64 17.46
CA LEU A 93 -4.81 -4.04 17.61
C LEU A 93 -5.05 -3.43 19.00
N PRO A 94 -4.53 -3.98 20.12
CA PRO A 94 -4.66 -3.32 21.42
C PRO A 94 -4.04 -1.92 21.48
N ASP A 95 -3.03 -1.64 20.65
CA ASP A 95 -2.32 -0.36 20.58
C ASP A 95 -2.88 0.56 19.49
N TYR A 96 -3.94 0.14 18.79
CA TYR A 96 -4.58 0.95 17.76
C TYR A 96 -5.29 2.15 18.40
N ASP A 97 -5.08 3.32 17.79
CA ASP A 97 -5.74 4.58 18.13
C ASP A 97 -7.08 4.68 17.37
N PRO A 98 -8.25 4.53 18.06
CA PRO A 98 -9.56 4.56 17.42
C PRO A 98 -9.93 5.91 16.79
N GLU A 99 -9.23 7.00 17.12
CA GLU A 99 -9.48 8.30 16.51
C GLU A 99 -8.91 8.39 15.08
N ARG A 100 -8.02 7.45 14.71
CA ARG A 100 -7.45 7.38 13.35
C ARG A 100 -8.26 6.44 12.48
N PRO A 101 -8.37 6.68 11.16
CA PRO A 101 -9.04 5.74 10.27
C PRO A 101 -8.36 4.36 10.26
N MET A 102 -9.15 3.29 10.37
CA MET A 102 -8.65 1.90 10.40
C MET A 102 -7.93 1.53 9.10
N TRP A 103 -8.49 1.87 7.94
CA TRP A 103 -7.97 1.42 6.65
C TRP A 103 -6.53 1.86 6.35
N PRO A 104 -6.13 3.14 6.49
CA PRO A 104 -4.74 3.55 6.32
C PRO A 104 -3.76 2.82 7.24
N TRP A 105 -4.12 2.61 8.50
CA TRP A 105 -3.30 1.85 9.45
C TRP A 105 -3.13 0.40 9.01
N LEU A 106 -4.23 -0.27 8.65
CA LEU A 106 -4.25 -1.63 8.16
C LEU A 106 -3.46 -1.76 6.85
N PHE A 107 -3.61 -0.82 5.93
CA PHE A 107 -2.86 -0.80 4.67
C PHE A 107 -1.36 -0.73 4.89
N GLY A 108 -0.89 0.00 5.91
CA GLY A 108 0.53 -0.01 6.28
C GLY A 108 1.06 -1.41 6.57
N ILE A 109 0.25 -2.26 7.21
CA ILE A 109 0.56 -3.68 7.47
C ILE A 109 0.57 -4.45 6.13
N VAL A 110 -0.49 -4.32 5.33
CA VAL A 110 -0.62 -4.95 4.01
C VAL A 110 0.59 -4.64 3.12
N TYR A 111 1.01 -3.38 3.07
CA TYR A 111 2.15 -2.93 2.29
C TYR A 111 3.45 -3.60 2.74
N ARG A 112 3.72 -3.65 4.05
CA ARG A 112 4.93 -4.30 4.59
C ARG A 112 4.94 -5.79 4.28
N THR A 113 3.81 -6.47 4.42
CA THR A 113 3.63 -7.90 4.09
C THR A 113 3.87 -8.14 2.60
N ALA A 114 3.23 -7.38 1.71
CA ALA A 114 3.44 -7.48 0.27
C ALA A 114 4.89 -7.19 -0.15
N ALA A 115 5.53 -6.19 0.47
CA ALA A 115 6.93 -5.86 0.20
C ALA A 115 7.89 -6.97 0.64
N ALA A 116 7.63 -7.62 1.78
CA ALA A 116 8.41 -8.77 2.23
C ALA A 116 8.26 -9.96 1.26
N TYR A 117 7.03 -10.28 0.87
CA TYR A 117 6.72 -11.29 -0.13
C TYR A 117 7.46 -11.04 -1.46
N ARG A 118 7.38 -9.82 -2.00
CA ARG A 118 8.06 -9.48 -3.27
C ARG A 118 9.58 -9.51 -3.19
N ARG A 119 10.16 -9.12 -2.04
CA ARG A 119 11.61 -9.25 -1.82
C ARG A 119 12.06 -10.71 -1.77
N LYS A 120 11.24 -11.60 -1.20
CA LYS A 120 11.52 -13.04 -1.15
C LYS A 120 11.48 -13.66 -2.56
N ALA A 121 10.40 -13.42 -3.31
CA ALA A 121 10.25 -13.91 -4.67
C ALA A 121 11.39 -13.43 -5.60
N TYR A 122 11.85 -12.18 -5.44
CA TYR A 122 12.99 -11.68 -6.22
C TYR A 122 14.30 -12.41 -5.91
N ARG A 123 14.55 -12.80 -4.64
CA ARG A 123 15.75 -13.56 -4.27
C ARG A 123 15.71 -14.99 -4.81
N GLU A 124 14.56 -15.65 -4.73
CA GLU A 124 14.40 -17.02 -5.26
C GLU A 124 14.65 -17.08 -6.77
N VAL A 125 14.22 -16.07 -7.52
CA VAL A 125 14.50 -15.94 -8.97
C VAL A 125 16.00 -15.74 -9.28
N LEU A 126 16.72 -14.99 -8.43
CA LEU A 126 18.15 -14.77 -8.61
C LEU A 126 18.97 -16.01 -8.27
N ASP A 127 18.56 -16.77 -7.24
CA ASP A 127 19.27 -17.98 -6.79
C ASP A 127 19.02 -19.19 -7.71
N ASP A 128 17.84 -19.31 -8.33
CA ASP A 128 17.50 -20.43 -9.23
C ASP A 128 17.82 -20.16 -10.72
N GLY A 129 18.29 -18.96 -11.06
CA GLY A 129 18.62 -18.57 -12.45
C GLY A 129 17.42 -18.58 -13.42
N SER A 130 16.22 -18.93 -12.96
CA SER A 130 15.02 -18.96 -13.77
C SER A 130 14.42 -17.55 -13.81
N VAL A 131 14.54 -16.86 -14.95
CA VAL A 131 13.72 -15.68 -15.24
C VAL A 131 12.29 -16.18 -15.48
N ALA A 132 11.56 -16.45 -14.41
CA ALA A 132 10.13 -16.68 -14.47
C ALA A 132 9.44 -15.33 -14.71
N GLY A 133 9.49 -14.88 -15.96
CA GLY A 133 8.51 -13.95 -16.48
C GLY A 133 7.17 -14.69 -16.54
N GLU A 134 6.48 -14.80 -15.41
CA GLU A 134 5.18 -15.44 -15.33
C GLU A 134 4.18 -14.63 -16.14
N ARG A 135 3.92 -15.12 -17.36
CA ARG A 135 2.82 -14.69 -18.21
C ARG A 135 1.52 -15.05 -17.51
N HIS A 136 0.69 -14.04 -17.27
CA HIS A 136 -0.65 -14.20 -16.73
C HIS A 136 -1.51 -14.97 -17.73
N ASP A 137 -2.00 -16.14 -17.32
CA ASP A 137 -2.88 -17.00 -18.12
C ASP A 137 -4.24 -16.31 -18.35
N SER A 138 -4.79 -16.52 -19.54
CA SER A 138 -5.95 -15.81 -20.08
C SER A 138 -7.03 -16.81 -20.41
N SER A 139 -8.15 -16.82 -19.69
CA SER A 139 -9.33 -17.58 -20.11
C SER A 139 -10.59 -16.70 -20.13
N GLN A 140 -11.33 -16.80 -21.23
CA GLN A 140 -12.45 -15.97 -21.69
C GLN A 140 -13.85 -16.51 -21.30
N ASN A 141 -14.85 -15.61 -21.36
CA ASN A 141 -16.27 -15.77 -21.76
C ASN A 141 -17.46 -15.78 -20.76
N LEU A 142 -18.03 -14.57 -20.50
CA LEU A 142 -19.46 -14.13 -20.50
C LEU A 142 -19.58 -12.56 -20.43
N ASP A 143 -20.18 -11.93 -21.44
CA ASP A 143 -19.95 -10.55 -21.94
C ASP A 143 -19.81 -9.37 -20.95
N GLU A 144 -20.71 -9.13 -19.99
CA GLU A 144 -20.58 -7.96 -19.10
C GLU A 144 -19.67 -8.23 -17.88
N ALA A 145 -19.69 -9.47 -17.39
CA ALA A 145 -18.80 -9.93 -16.32
C ALA A 145 -17.36 -10.03 -16.82
N MET A 146 -17.17 -10.43 -18.08
CA MET A 146 -15.89 -10.41 -18.75
C MET A 146 -15.33 -9.03 -18.94
N ARG A 147 -16.11 -8.07 -19.46
CA ARG A 147 -15.59 -6.73 -19.70
C ARG A 147 -15.05 -6.13 -18.40
N ARG A 148 -15.75 -6.33 -17.30
CA ARG A 148 -15.27 -5.97 -15.96
C ARG A 148 -14.06 -6.78 -15.51
N ALA A 149 -13.96 -8.06 -15.87
CA ALA A 149 -12.79 -8.89 -15.59
C ALA A 149 -11.56 -8.44 -16.41
N ASP A 150 -11.75 -8.08 -17.68
CA ASP A 150 -10.71 -7.58 -18.59
C ASP A 150 -10.22 -6.21 -18.17
N GLU A 151 -11.12 -5.31 -17.77
CA GLU A 151 -10.77 -3.99 -17.20
C GLU A 151 -9.99 -4.16 -15.89
N ARG A 152 -10.46 -5.03 -14.99
CA ARG A 152 -9.75 -5.34 -13.75
C ARG A 152 -8.36 -5.92 -14.03
N ARG A 153 -8.26 -6.84 -14.98
CA ARG A 153 -7.00 -7.44 -15.41
C ARG A 153 -6.04 -6.38 -15.96
N LEU A 154 -6.53 -5.48 -16.82
CA LEU A 154 -5.74 -4.37 -17.35
C LEU A 154 -5.22 -3.47 -16.22
N VAL A 155 -6.04 -3.14 -15.22
CA VAL A 155 -5.60 -2.34 -14.07
C VAL A 155 -4.53 -3.08 -13.28
N LEU A 156 -4.73 -4.36 -12.96
CA LEU A 156 -3.75 -5.16 -12.21
C LEU A 156 -2.43 -5.30 -12.98
N GLU A 157 -2.48 -5.57 -14.28
CA GLU A 157 -1.30 -5.65 -15.15
C GLU A 157 -0.57 -4.30 -15.24
N ALA A 158 -1.30 -3.20 -15.44
CA ALA A 158 -0.71 -1.87 -15.48
C ALA A 158 -0.06 -1.48 -14.15
N LEU A 159 -0.69 -1.82 -13.01
CA LEU A 159 -0.11 -1.63 -11.69
C LEU A 159 1.21 -2.39 -11.53
N GLN A 160 1.35 -3.59 -12.12
CA GLN A 160 2.59 -4.35 -12.06
C GLN A 160 3.81 -3.63 -12.64
N HIS A 161 3.60 -2.67 -13.55
CA HIS A 161 4.65 -1.82 -14.13
C HIS A 161 5.01 -0.58 -13.31
N VAL A 162 4.27 -0.30 -12.24
CA VAL A 162 4.57 0.79 -11.30
C VAL A 162 5.48 0.25 -10.19
N GLU A 163 6.54 0.97 -9.84
CA GLU A 163 7.42 0.59 -8.71
C GLU A 163 6.60 0.42 -7.42
N LEU A 164 6.94 -0.55 -6.57
CA LEU A 164 6.09 -0.98 -5.45
C LEU A 164 5.73 0.16 -4.48
N GLY A 165 6.69 0.99 -4.08
CA GLY A 165 6.46 2.13 -3.19
C GLY A 165 5.58 3.21 -3.81
N ARG A 166 5.78 3.50 -5.10
CA ARG A 166 4.91 4.39 -5.90
C ARG A 166 3.51 3.82 -6.07
N ARG A 167 3.41 2.51 -6.33
CA ARG A 167 2.16 1.77 -6.51
C ARG A 167 1.32 1.79 -5.25
N ALA A 168 1.93 1.62 -4.08
CA ALA A 168 1.25 1.70 -2.79
C ALA A 168 0.55 3.06 -2.60
N VAL A 169 1.27 4.16 -2.87
CA VAL A 169 0.71 5.52 -2.81
C VAL A 169 -0.46 5.68 -3.78
N PHE A 170 -0.31 5.20 -5.02
CA PHE A 170 -1.36 5.26 -6.04
C PHE A 170 -2.61 4.47 -5.63
N VAL A 171 -2.44 3.24 -5.13
CA VAL A 171 -3.56 2.40 -4.68
C VAL A 171 -4.33 3.09 -3.57
N MET A 172 -3.64 3.57 -2.53
CA MET A 172 -4.33 4.24 -1.42
C MET A 172 -5.06 5.52 -1.86
N SER A 173 -4.43 6.38 -2.68
CA SER A 173 -5.05 7.68 -2.99
C SER A 173 -6.04 7.66 -4.15
N GLU A 174 -5.73 6.95 -5.25
CA GLU A 174 -6.55 6.96 -6.46
C GLU A 174 -7.63 5.89 -6.44
N ILE A 175 -7.35 4.73 -5.82
CA ILE A 175 -8.26 3.60 -5.80
C ILE A 175 -9.07 3.56 -4.51
N ASP A 176 -8.42 3.74 -3.36
CA ASP A 176 -9.09 3.70 -2.06
C ASP A 176 -9.55 5.10 -1.58
N GLY A 177 -9.20 6.17 -2.29
CA GLY A 177 -9.66 7.54 -1.99
C GLY A 177 -9.07 8.16 -0.73
N VAL A 178 -8.02 7.58 -0.17
CA VAL A 178 -7.36 8.05 1.07
C VAL A 178 -6.61 9.35 0.83
N ALA A 179 -6.71 10.30 1.76
CA ALA A 179 -6.03 11.58 1.63
C ALA A 179 -4.51 11.42 1.73
N ILE A 180 -3.76 12.17 0.91
CA ILE A 180 -2.29 12.03 0.83
C ILE A 180 -1.55 12.20 2.16
N PRO A 181 -1.96 13.08 3.09
CA PRO A 181 -1.38 13.12 4.43
C PRO A 181 -1.52 11.80 5.20
N GLU A 182 -2.66 11.13 5.11
CA GLU A 182 -2.91 9.83 5.76
C GLU A 182 -2.11 8.72 5.09
N VAL A 183 -2.00 8.76 3.75
CA VAL A 183 -1.11 7.84 3.00
C VAL A 183 0.34 8.00 3.44
N ALA A 184 0.81 9.24 3.62
CA ALA A 184 2.17 9.52 4.06
C ALA A 184 2.43 8.95 5.46
N ALA A 185 1.49 9.17 6.40
CA ALA A 185 1.55 8.63 7.76
C ALA A 185 1.52 7.08 7.77
N ALA A 186 0.60 6.46 7.03
CA ALA A 186 0.44 5.01 6.94
C ALA A 186 1.69 4.30 6.40
N LEU A 187 2.35 4.92 5.42
CA LEU A 187 3.55 4.37 4.78
C LEU A 187 4.86 4.81 5.45
N GLY A 188 4.81 5.70 6.44
CA GLY A 188 5.99 6.22 7.14
C GLY A 188 6.92 7.04 6.22
N ILE A 189 6.35 7.85 5.32
CA ILE A 189 7.12 8.68 4.37
C ILE A 189 6.77 10.16 4.52
N GLY A 190 7.69 11.04 4.10
CA GLY A 190 7.44 12.49 4.12
C GLY A 190 6.31 12.91 3.16
N LEU A 191 5.54 13.93 3.53
CA LEU A 191 4.39 14.41 2.74
C LEU A 191 4.78 14.79 1.29
N ASN A 192 5.88 15.52 1.12
CA ASN A 192 6.41 15.85 -0.21
C ASN A 192 6.85 14.61 -1.01
N THR A 193 7.34 13.58 -0.32
CA THR A 193 7.66 12.28 -0.93
C THR A 193 6.39 11.57 -1.40
N ALA A 194 5.30 11.61 -0.62
CA ALA A 194 4.02 11.04 -1.03
C ALA A 194 3.47 11.72 -2.30
N TYR A 195 3.46 13.06 -2.34
CA TYR A 195 3.03 13.80 -3.54
C TYR A 195 3.89 13.51 -4.78
N SER A 196 5.21 13.51 -4.63
CA SER A 196 6.11 13.23 -5.76
C SER A 196 5.99 11.78 -6.23
N ARG A 197 5.85 10.81 -5.32
CA ARG A 197 5.56 9.41 -5.66
C ARG A 197 4.24 9.25 -6.39
N LEU A 198 3.18 9.93 -5.95
CA LEU A 198 1.88 9.87 -6.62
C LEU A 198 1.98 10.38 -8.06
N ARG A 199 2.65 11.51 -8.27
CA ARG A 199 2.86 12.07 -9.62
C ARG A 199 3.53 11.04 -10.54
N LEU A 200 4.66 10.48 -10.08
CA LEU A 200 5.40 9.46 -10.83
C LEU A 200 4.58 8.19 -11.05
N ALA A 201 3.82 7.75 -10.05
CA ALA A 201 2.95 6.57 -10.17
C ALA A 201 1.89 6.76 -11.26
N ARG A 202 1.26 7.94 -11.33
CA ARG A 202 0.30 8.28 -12.38
C ARG A 202 0.93 8.27 -13.77
N GLU A 203 2.17 8.75 -13.91
CA GLU A 203 2.92 8.72 -15.18
C GLU A 203 3.23 7.29 -15.62
N GLU A 204 3.76 6.46 -14.70
CA GLU A 204 4.07 5.05 -14.95
C GLU A 204 2.83 4.24 -15.31
N PHE A 205 1.75 4.40 -14.54
CA PHE A 205 0.49 3.70 -14.77
C PHE A 205 -0.10 4.03 -16.13
N ARG A 206 -0.19 5.32 -16.49
CA ARG A 206 -0.68 5.74 -17.81
C ARG A 206 0.18 5.19 -18.95
N ALA A 207 1.50 5.24 -18.80
CA ALA A 207 2.41 4.69 -19.80
C ALA A 207 2.24 3.17 -19.97
N ALA A 208 1.98 2.45 -18.88
CA ALA A 208 1.71 1.01 -18.90
C ALA A 208 0.38 0.70 -19.61
N VAL A 209 -0.71 1.38 -19.24
CA VAL A 209 -2.03 1.19 -19.87
C VAL A 209 -1.96 1.41 -21.38
N VAL A 210 -1.32 2.49 -21.84
CA VAL A 210 -1.14 2.78 -23.27
C VAL A 210 -0.36 1.68 -23.99
N ARG A 211 0.66 1.10 -23.34
CA ARG A 211 1.46 0.02 -23.92
C ARG A 211 0.66 -1.27 -24.06
N ILE A 212 -0.01 -1.69 -22.98
CA ILE A 212 -0.78 -2.94 -22.92
C ILE A 212 -1.92 -2.91 -23.95
N THR A 213 -2.69 -1.82 -23.96
CA THR A 213 -3.82 -1.66 -24.89
C THR A 213 -3.38 -1.63 -26.37
N LYS A 214 -2.24 -0.99 -26.69
CA LYS A 214 -1.67 -1.05 -28.05
C LYS A 214 -1.30 -2.46 -28.48
N THR A 215 -0.67 -3.23 -27.59
CA THR A 215 -0.26 -4.62 -27.86
C THR A 215 -1.47 -5.54 -28.06
N GLN A 216 -2.53 -5.37 -27.27
CA GLN A 216 -3.78 -6.12 -27.42
C GLN A 216 -4.45 -5.84 -28.77
N SER A 217 -4.57 -4.56 -29.17
CA SER A 217 -5.14 -4.18 -30.47
C SER A 217 -4.34 -4.73 -31.66
N HIS A 218 -3.01 -4.71 -31.58
CA HIS A 218 -2.16 -5.29 -32.64
C HIS A 218 -2.34 -6.81 -32.75
N THR A 219 -2.37 -7.52 -31.61
CA THR A 219 -2.56 -8.97 -31.57
C THR A 219 -3.92 -9.39 -32.12
N ALA A 220 -4.99 -8.67 -31.76
CA ALA A 220 -6.33 -8.90 -32.27
C ALA A 220 -6.41 -8.73 -33.80
N MET A 221 -5.75 -7.71 -34.35
CA MET A 221 -5.70 -7.45 -35.79
C MET A 221 -4.97 -8.56 -36.56
N VAL A 222 -3.83 -9.06 -36.06
CA VAL A 222 -3.08 -10.17 -36.67
C VAL A 222 -3.89 -11.47 -36.63
N ALA A 223 -4.57 -11.76 -35.52
CA ALA A 223 -5.44 -12.93 -35.41
C ALA A 223 -6.62 -12.89 -36.40
N ALA A 224 -7.26 -11.71 -36.56
CA ALA A 224 -8.32 -11.50 -37.53
C ALA A 224 -7.85 -11.68 -38.99
N THR A 225 -6.61 -11.32 -39.28
CA THR A 225 -6.04 -11.42 -40.64
C THR A 225 -5.66 -12.88 -40.99
N ASN A 226 -5.22 -13.68 -40.02
CA ASN A 226 -4.85 -15.09 -40.23
C ASN A 226 -6.03 -16.07 -40.18
N GLY A 227 -7.17 -15.69 -39.61
CA GLY A 227 -8.37 -16.54 -39.54
C GLY A 227 -9.21 -16.59 -40.82
N GLY A 228 -8.98 -15.70 -41.79
CA GLY A 228 -9.75 -15.61 -43.04
C GLY A 228 -9.23 -16.44 -44.21
N ALA A 229 -8.16 -17.22 -44.02
CA ALA A 229 -7.55 -18.04 -45.07
C ALA A 229 -7.73 -19.54 -44.78
N ARG A 230 -8.97 -20.03 -44.75
CA ARG A 230 -9.31 -21.46 -44.80
C ARG A 230 -10.61 -21.69 -45.54
#